data_AF-A0A6J7E0Q4-F1
#
_entry.id   AF-A0A6J7E0Q4-F1
#
_cell.length_a   1.000
_cell.length_b   1.000
_cell.length_c   1.000
_cell.angle_alpha   90.00
_cell.angle_beta   90.00
_cell.angle_gamma   90.00
#
_symmetry.space_group_name_H-M   'P 1'
#
loop_
_entity.id
_entity.type
_entity.pdbx_description
1 polymer ?
#
loop_
_entity_poly.entity_id
_entity_poly.type
_entity_poly.pdbx_seq_one_letter_code
_entity_poly.pdbx_strand_id
1 'polypeptide(L)'
;MGDLDGVRAGNVIAFGIDGYKGKETVIVVAEVKPTDTSGDLEAIRHRIHTRTLDVSGLPPRDVLLVRPGTLPKTSSGKLQRAKCRETYVAEGLELA
;
A
#
# COMPACT_ATOMS: atom_id res chain seq x y z
N MET A 1 4.62 7.35 -6.26
CA MET A 1 4.79 6.54 -5.03
C MET A 1 6.23 6.05 -4.83
N GLY A 2 6.98 5.67 -5.88
CA GLY A 2 8.27 4.97 -5.72
C GLY A 2 9.49 5.74 -5.20
N ASP A 3 9.33 6.97 -4.69
CA ASP A 3 10.41 7.83 -4.17
C ASP A 3 10.09 8.32 -2.74
N LEU A 4 9.36 7.52 -1.96
CA LEU A 4 9.14 7.79 -0.56
C LEU A 4 10.19 7.04 0.26
N ASP A 5 11.13 7.78 0.84
CA ASP A 5 12.04 7.29 1.89
C ASP A 5 11.33 6.35 2.89
N GLY A 6 11.89 5.17 3.14
CA GLY A 6 11.28 4.10 3.95
C GLY A 6 10.28 3.17 3.22
N VAL A 7 9.82 3.53 2.02
CA VAL A 7 9.01 2.68 1.14
C VAL A 7 9.89 2.06 0.07
N ARG A 8 9.79 0.75 -0.12
CA ARG A 8 10.61 0.06 -1.13
C ARG A 8 10.14 0.44 -2.53
N ALA A 9 10.99 1.11 -3.30
CA ALA A 9 10.69 1.53 -4.67
C ALA A 9 10.11 0.38 -5.51
N GLY A 10 9.01 0.67 -6.23
CA GLY A 10 8.31 -0.31 -7.05
C GLY A 10 7.46 -1.34 -6.29
N ASN A 11 7.35 -1.25 -4.96
CA ASN A 11 6.57 -2.18 -4.13
C ASN A 11 5.42 -1.46 -3.42
N VAL A 12 4.59 -0.80 -4.22
CA VAL A 12 3.38 -0.13 -3.76
C VAL A 12 2.24 -0.52 -4.71
N ILE A 13 1.14 -1.00 -4.14
CA ILE A 13 -0.08 -1.32 -4.87
C ILE A 13 -1.18 -0.37 -4.36
N ALA A 14 -1.87 0.29 -5.29
CA ALA A 14 -3.11 1.00 -5.00
C ALA A 14 -4.27 0.36 -5.77
N PHE A 15 -5.38 0.09 -5.10
CA PHE A 15 -6.60 -0.45 -5.70
C PHE A 15 -7.87 0.13 -5.07
N GLY A 16 -8.93 0.21 -5.86
CA GLY A 16 -10.27 0.55 -5.37
C GLY A 16 -10.94 -0.65 -4.71
N ILE A 17 -11.72 -0.38 -3.67
CA ILE A 17 -12.73 -1.29 -3.11
C ILE A 17 -14.08 -0.58 -3.02
N ASP A 18 -15.14 -1.36 -3.07
CA ASP A 18 -16.50 -0.89 -2.84
C ASP A 18 -16.65 -0.47 -1.38
N GLY A 19 -16.81 0.83 -1.15
CA GLY A 19 -17.06 1.39 0.17
C GLY A 19 -18.54 1.37 0.54
N TYR A 20 -18.83 1.81 1.77
CA TYR A 20 -20.20 1.88 2.28
C TYR A 20 -21.07 2.81 1.40
N LYS A 21 -22.26 2.34 1.00
CA LYS A 21 -23.21 3.04 0.10
C LYS A 21 -22.69 3.31 -1.33
N GLY A 22 -21.86 2.43 -1.88
CA GLY A 22 -21.48 2.47 -3.30
C GLY A 22 -20.45 3.55 -3.64
N LYS A 23 -19.77 4.13 -2.64
CA LYS A 23 -18.62 5.00 -2.88
C LYS A 23 -17.38 4.13 -3.04
N GLU A 24 -16.74 4.18 -4.19
CA GLU A 24 -15.41 3.59 -4.36
C GLU A 24 -14.41 4.31 -3.45
N THR A 25 -13.55 3.54 -2.80
CA THR A 25 -12.48 4.06 -1.96
C THR A 25 -11.17 3.38 -2.28
N VAL A 26 -10.06 4.09 -2.06
CA VAL A 26 -8.72 3.64 -2.42
C VAL A 26 -8.04 3.03 -1.20
N ILE A 27 -7.47 1.85 -1.41
CA ILE A 27 -6.56 1.18 -0.48
C ILE A 27 -5.16 1.26 -1.06
N VAL A 28 -4.18 1.60 -0.23
CA VAL A 28 -2.77 1.58 -0.59
C VAL A 28 -2.03 0.59 0.29
N VAL A 29 -1.28 -0.32 -0.34
CA VAL A 29 -0.43 -1.30 0.34
C VAL A 29 1.00 -1.06 -0.11
N ALA A 30 1.91 -0.87 0.85
CA ALA A 30 3.31 -0.55 0.59
C ALA A 30 4.25 -1.45 1.37
N GLU A 31 5.25 -2.04 0.70
CA GLU A 31 6.35 -2.71 1.40
C GLU A 31 7.24 -1.66 2.05
N VAL A 32 7.49 -1.83 3.34
CA VAL A 32 8.45 -1.05 4.11
C VAL A 32 9.51 -1.97 4.67
N LYS A 33 10.74 -1.46 4.78
CA LYS A 33 11.82 -2.16 5.45
C LYS A 33 12.04 -1.52 6.82
N PRO A 34 11.77 -2.21 7.93
CA PRO A 34 11.93 -1.64 9.28
C PRO A 34 13.32 -1.07 9.57
N THR A 35 14.35 -1.55 8.88
CA THR A 35 15.74 -1.06 8.98
C THR A 35 15.98 0.25 8.24
N ASP A 36 15.19 0.53 7.20
CA ASP A 36 15.29 1.72 6.35
C ASP A 36 14.24 2.78 6.74
N THR A 37 13.34 2.46 7.68
CA THR A 37 12.52 3.45 8.36
C THR A 37 13.31 3.99 9.54
N SER A 38 13.19 5.28 9.86
CA SER A 38 13.76 5.83 11.11
C SER A 38 13.04 5.30 12.38
N GLY A 39 12.37 4.15 12.29
CA GLY A 39 11.45 3.60 13.28
C GLY A 39 10.02 4.11 13.15
N ASP A 40 9.77 5.17 12.36
CA ASP A 40 8.48 5.84 12.33
C ASP A 40 7.60 5.37 11.16
N LEU A 41 6.89 4.27 11.39
CA LEU A 41 5.88 3.73 10.47
C LEU A 41 4.70 4.69 10.28
N GLU A 42 4.37 5.52 11.29
CA GLU A 42 3.26 6.47 11.20
C GLU A 42 3.60 7.62 10.25
N ALA A 43 4.82 8.17 10.33
CA ALA A 43 5.29 9.17 9.38
C ALA A 43 5.25 8.66 7.93
N ILE A 44 5.58 7.40 7.70
CA ILE A 44 5.50 6.79 6.36
C ILE A 44 4.04 6.65 5.91
N ARG A 45 3.15 6.17 6.78
CA ARG A 45 1.71 6.10 6.48
C ARG A 45 1.17 7.49 6.10
N HIS A 46 1.54 8.51 6.88
CA HIS A 46 1.12 9.89 6.62
C HIS A 46 1.63 10.40 5.27
N ARG A 47 2.90 10.17 4.94
CA ARG A 47 3.48 10.56 3.65
C ARG A 47 2.82 9.86 2.47
N ILE A 48 2.54 8.57 2.59
CA ILE A 48 1.80 7.81 1.56
C ILE A 48 0.38 8.35 1.43
N HIS A 49 -0.30 8.62 2.54
CA HIS A 49 -1.66 9.17 2.54
C HIS A 49 -1.71 10.51 1.80
N THR A 50 -0.86 11.47 2.19
CA THR A 50 -0.76 12.79 1.55
C THR A 50 -0.42 12.66 0.07
N ARG A 51 0.57 11.82 -0.27
CA ARG A 51 0.95 11.61 -1.67
C ARG A 51 -0.15 10.96 -2.51
N THR A 52 -0.96 10.10 -1.90
CA THR A 52 -2.12 9.49 -2.57
C THR A 52 -3.14 10.57 -2.88
N LEU A 53 -3.50 11.39 -1.88
CA LEU A 53 -4.43 12.50 -2.06
C LEU A 53 -3.95 13.45 -3.17
N ASP A 54 -2.67 13.82 -3.18
CA ASP A 54 -2.10 14.71 -4.21
C ASP A 54 -2.22 14.15 -5.64
N VAL A 55 -2.09 12.83 -5.79
CA VAL A 55 -2.03 12.17 -7.11
C VAL A 55 -3.41 11.73 -7.59
N SER A 56 -4.26 11.24 -6.70
CA SER A 56 -5.59 10.71 -7.03
C SER A 56 -6.72 11.72 -6.83
N GLY A 57 -6.47 12.82 -6.12
CA GLY A 57 -7.51 13.76 -5.67
C GLY A 57 -8.42 13.22 -4.56
N LEU A 58 -8.14 12.01 -4.05
CA LEU A 58 -8.96 11.34 -3.04
C LEU A 58 -8.06 10.76 -1.93
N PRO A 59 -8.39 11.00 -0.65
CA PRO A 59 -7.63 10.38 0.42
C PRO A 59 -7.88 8.86 0.39
N PRO A 60 -6.82 8.05 0.56
CA PRO A 60 -7.01 6.61 0.71
C PRO A 60 -7.75 6.34 2.01
N ARG A 61 -8.63 5.35 2.01
CA ARG A 61 -9.29 4.90 3.24
C ARG A 61 -8.30 4.24 4.17
N ASP A 62 -7.41 3.42 3.63
CA ASP A 62 -6.38 2.74 4.40
C ASP A 62 -5.03 2.79 3.67
N VAL A 63 -3.98 2.96 4.48
CA VAL A 63 -2.59 2.75 4.09
C VAL A 63 -2.04 1.61 4.94
N LEU A 64 -1.81 0.47 4.32
CA LEU A 64 -1.25 -0.72 4.96
C LEU A 64 0.23 -0.84 4.63
N LEU A 65 1.04 -0.88 5.68
CA LEU A 65 2.47 -1.16 5.56
C LEU A 65 2.70 -2.64 5.79
N VAL A 66 3.36 -3.30 4.83
CA VAL A 66 3.61 -4.74 4.86
C VAL A 66 5.10 -5.05 4.86
N ARG A 67 5.46 -6.24 5.33
CA ARG A 67 6.84 -6.70 5.36
C ARG A 67 7.45 -6.80 3.96
N PRO A 68 8.79 -6.68 3.82
CA PRO A 68 9.44 -6.86 2.52
C PRO A 68 9.22 -8.26 1.95
N GLY A 69 8.85 -8.35 0.68
CA GLY A 69 8.70 -9.62 -0.03
C GLY A 69 7.33 -10.27 0.09
N THR A 70 6.36 -9.62 0.75
CA THR A 70 5.01 -10.17 0.96
C THR A 70 4.00 -9.67 -0.06
N LEU A 71 4.33 -8.63 -0.84
CA LEU A 71 3.44 -8.21 -1.93
C LEU A 71 3.42 -9.26 -3.05
N PRO A 72 2.22 -9.68 -3.51
CA PRO A 72 2.10 -10.70 -4.53
C PRO A 72 2.66 -10.19 -5.86
N LYS A 73 3.53 -11.00 -6.47
CA LYS A 73 4.19 -10.69 -7.74
C LYS A 73 4.19 -11.89 -8.67
N THR A 74 4.11 -11.63 -9.97
CA THR A 74 4.37 -12.63 -11.00
C THR A 74 5.82 -13.12 -10.92
N SER A 75 6.11 -14.25 -11.56
CA SER A 75 7.49 -14.75 -11.73
C SER A 75 8.43 -13.74 -12.39
N SER A 76 7.91 -12.80 -13.17
CA SER A 76 8.64 -11.69 -13.78
C SER A 76 8.78 -10.45 -12.88
N GLY A 77 8.32 -10.51 -11.64
CA GLY A 77 8.44 -9.43 -10.64
C GLY A 77 7.37 -8.35 -10.73
N LYS A 78 6.34 -8.49 -11.58
CA LYS A 78 5.26 -7.51 -11.69
C LYS A 78 4.28 -7.67 -10.53
N LEU A 79 3.89 -6.56 -9.90
CA LEU A 79 2.90 -6.54 -8.83
C LEU A 79 1.54 -7.06 -9.31
N GLN A 80 0.94 -7.97 -8.53
CA GLN A 80 -0.37 -8.54 -8.80
C GLN A 80 -1.45 -7.81 -8.00
N ARG A 81 -1.91 -6.67 -8.53
CA ARG A 81 -2.93 -5.83 -7.89
C ARG A 81 -4.21 -6.57 -7.52
N ALA A 82 -4.73 -7.42 -8.43
CA ALA A 82 -5.93 -8.21 -8.17
C ALA A 82 -5.73 -9.16 -6.99
N LYS A 83 -4.61 -9.90 -6.98
CA LYS A 83 -4.28 -10.82 -5.89
C LYS A 83 -4.12 -10.11 -4.55
N CYS A 84 -3.50 -8.93 -4.55
CA CYS A 84 -3.35 -8.12 -3.34
C CYS A 84 -4.71 -7.65 -2.80
N ARG A 85 -5.65 -7.26 -3.68
CA ARG A 85 -7.04 -6.95 -3.28
C ARG A 85 -7.73 -8.15 -2.66
N GLU A 86 -7.62 -9.33 -3.27
CA GLU A 86 -8.19 -10.57 -2.71
C GLU A 86 -7.62 -10.87 -1.32
N THR A 87 -6.30 -10.77 -1.14
CA THR A 87 -5.64 -10.97 0.16
C THR A 87 -6.07 -9.94 1.20
N TYR A 88 -6.23 -8.67 0.81
CA TYR A 88 -6.74 -7.63 1.71
C TYR A 88 -8.17 -7.93 2.19
N VAL A 89 -9.08 -8.31 1.28
CA VAL A 89 -10.47 -8.65 1.63
C VAL A 89 -10.55 -9.89 2.52
N ALA A 90 -9.61 -10.83 2.35
CA ALA A 90 -9.48 -12.00 3.22
C ALA A 90 -8.69 -11.72 4.52
N GLU A 91 -8.35 -10.46 4.80
CA GLU A 91 -7.58 -10.02 5.99
C GLU A 91 -6.22 -10.73 6.16
N GLY A 92 -5.61 -11.16 5.05
CA GLY A 92 -4.41 -11.99 5.03
C GLY A 92 -3.09 -11.26 4.76
N LEU A 93 -3.04 -9.93 4.89
CA LEU A 93 -1.82 -9.15 4.63
C LEU A 93 -0.83 -9.26 5.80
N GLU A 94 0.45 -9.45 5.48
CA GLU A 94 1.52 -9.50 6.48
C GLU A 94 2.03 -8.11 6.85
N LEU A 95 1.40 -7.50 7.86
CA LEU A 95 1.73 -6.15 8.32
C LEU A 95 3.12 -6.06 8.95
N ALA A 96 3.76 -4.91 8.74
CA ALA A 96 5.06 -4.54 9.33
C ALA A 96 4.91 -3.98 10.75
#